data_AF-A0A842J8G1-F1
#
_entry.id   AF-A0A842J8G1-F1
#
_cell.length_a   1.000
_cell.length_b   1.000
_cell.length_c   1.000
_cell.angle_alpha   90.00
_cell.angle_beta   90.00
_cell.angle_gamma   90.00
#
_symmetry.space_group_name_H-M   'P 1'
#
loop_
_entity.id
_entity.type
_entity.pdbx_description
1 polymer ?
#
loop_
_entity_poly.entity_id
_entity_poly.type
_entity_poly.pdbx_seq_one_letter_code
_entity_poly.pdbx_strand_id
1 'polypeptide(L)'
;MSRDIGARLRIRNESGASIVVALVFFLICAIIGSVVVTAASVNAKAVQTHSAAQQDELSVGSAAQTIGHQLESAELTNVQENVKDAKPTISANTLSLAAAFWDEHGAAILEARHENEKFASIDMTVDASAADGSLASAKKVNGVIEINHDLDIVVKLTLATGSGDSVASSPYNMTVYLQCIPTYNASGALVAFSYEPAVIKKGW
;
A
#
# COMPACT_ATOMS: atom_id res chain seq x y z
N MET A 1 6.83 90.48 23.77
CA MET A 1 7.02 89.09 24.24
C MET A 1 5.80 88.27 23.85
N SER A 2 5.73 87.76 22.61
CA SER A 2 4.62 86.91 22.13
C SER A 2 4.96 86.26 20.78
N ARG A 3 5.94 85.35 20.74
CA ARG A 3 6.31 84.59 19.53
C ARG A 3 6.77 83.15 19.83
N ASP A 4 6.16 82.46 20.80
CA ASP A 4 6.58 81.08 21.16
C ASP A 4 5.45 80.04 21.32
N ILE A 5 4.21 80.38 20.95
CA ILE A 5 3.06 79.46 21.08
C ILE A 5 2.76 78.71 19.76
N GLY A 6 3.19 79.25 18.61
CA GLY A 6 2.88 78.67 17.29
C GLY A 6 3.66 77.41 16.91
N ALA A 7 4.85 77.19 17.49
CA ALA A 7 5.70 76.05 17.12
C ALA A 7 5.29 74.74 17.83
N ARG A 8 4.76 74.81 19.06
CA ARG A 8 4.40 73.61 19.83
C ARG A 8 3.09 72.94 19.38
N LEU A 9 2.19 73.67 18.73
CA LEU A 9 0.93 73.11 18.19
C LEU A 9 1.14 72.36 16.87
N ARG A 10 2.15 72.71 16.07
CA ARG A 10 2.41 72.10 14.77
C ARG A 10 3.08 70.72 14.89
N ILE A 11 3.98 70.56 15.87
CA ILE A 11 4.64 69.27 16.15
C ILE A 11 3.64 68.24 16.69
N ARG A 12 2.57 68.67 17.39
CA ARG A 12 1.55 67.77 17.93
C ARG A 12 0.56 67.23 16.87
N ASN A 13 0.40 67.92 15.74
CA ASN A 13 -0.51 67.49 14.66
C ASN A 13 0.17 66.63 13.58
N GLU A 14 1.49 66.71 13.40
CA GLU A 14 2.22 65.83 12.46
C GLU A 14 2.65 64.49 13.09
N SER A 15 2.97 64.45 14.39
CA SER A 15 3.38 63.21 15.06
C SER A 15 2.23 62.21 15.24
N GLY A 16 0.99 62.68 15.41
CA GLY A 16 -0.19 61.83 15.48
C GLY A 16 -0.56 61.18 14.15
N ALA A 17 -0.35 61.90 13.03
CA ALA A 17 -0.64 61.37 11.70
C ALA A 17 0.33 60.25 11.30
N SER A 18 1.63 60.38 11.62
CA SER A 18 2.65 59.37 11.30
C SER A 18 2.42 58.04 12.04
N ILE A 19 2.05 58.09 13.33
CA ILE A 19 1.79 56.87 14.11
C ILE A 19 0.49 56.16 13.68
N VAL A 20 -0.52 56.91 13.25
CA VAL A 20 -1.76 56.35 12.70
C VAL A 20 -1.50 55.63 11.38
N VAL A 21 -0.69 56.21 10.49
CA VAL A 21 -0.32 55.57 9.21
C VAL A 21 0.45 54.27 9.45
N ALA A 22 1.37 54.23 10.43
CA ALA A 22 2.08 53.01 10.79
C ALA A 22 1.17 51.90 11.34
N LEU A 23 0.20 52.26 12.20
CA LEU A 23 -0.77 51.30 12.75
C LEU A 23 -1.69 50.73 11.67
N VAL A 24 -2.14 51.58 10.73
CA VAL A 24 -2.95 51.12 9.58
C VAL A 24 -2.14 50.20 8.68
N PHE A 25 -0.86 50.52 8.44
CA PHE A 25 0.04 49.65 7.69
C PHE A 25 0.21 48.28 8.34
N PHE A 26 0.48 48.22 9.66
CA PHE A 26 0.54 46.95 10.38
C PHE A 26 -0.78 46.18 10.39
N LEU A 27 -1.92 46.87 10.48
CA LEU A 27 -3.24 46.25 10.40
C LEU A 27 -3.50 45.62 9.03
N ILE A 28 -3.17 46.33 7.94
CA ILE A 28 -3.28 45.81 6.57
C ILE A 28 -2.33 44.62 6.38
N CYS A 29 -1.09 44.73 6.85
CA CYS A 29 -0.13 43.63 6.81
C CYS A 29 -0.59 42.42 7.64
N ALA A 30 -1.25 42.62 8.78
CA ALA A 30 -1.79 41.54 9.60
C ALA A 30 -2.98 40.85 8.92
N ILE A 31 -3.89 41.62 8.31
CA ILE A 31 -5.04 41.06 7.59
C ILE A 31 -4.56 40.28 6.35
N ILE A 32 -3.74 40.90 5.49
CA ILE A 32 -3.21 40.22 4.30
C ILE A 32 -2.29 39.06 4.68
N GLY A 33 -1.43 39.24 5.69
CA GLY A 33 -0.56 38.19 6.21
C GLY A 33 -1.32 37.00 6.77
N SER A 34 -2.45 37.24 7.47
CA SER A 34 -3.30 36.16 7.99
C SER A 34 -3.95 35.33 6.88
N VAL A 35 -4.33 35.95 5.75
CA VAL A 35 -4.90 35.25 4.58
C VAL A 35 -3.85 34.39 3.91
N VAL A 36 -2.63 34.91 3.72
CA VAL A 36 -1.52 34.15 3.11
C VAL A 36 -1.10 32.97 3.99
N VAL A 37 -1.00 33.14 5.30
CA VAL A 37 -0.66 32.06 6.25
C VAL A 37 -1.75 30.99 6.27
N THR A 38 -3.02 31.38 6.23
CA THR A 38 -4.15 30.42 6.19
C THR A 38 -4.13 29.63 4.87
N ALA A 39 -3.92 30.28 3.73
CA ALA A 39 -3.80 29.63 2.42
C ALA A 39 -2.57 28.70 2.33
N ALA A 40 -1.44 29.10 2.92
CA ALA A 40 -0.25 28.24 3.00
C ALA A 40 -0.48 27.03 3.92
N SER A 41 -1.20 27.21 5.03
CA SER A 41 -1.49 26.14 6.00
C SER A 41 -2.42 25.08 5.42
N VAL A 42 -3.44 25.46 4.62
CA VAL A 42 -4.31 24.48 3.95
C VAL A 42 -3.58 23.69 2.88
N ASN A 43 -2.68 24.34 2.12
CA ASN A 43 -1.85 23.66 1.12
C ASN A 43 -0.80 22.77 1.78
N ALA A 44 -0.16 23.20 2.87
CA ALA A 44 0.80 22.38 3.60
C ALA A 44 0.14 21.13 4.20
N LYS A 45 -1.06 21.27 4.79
CA LYS A 45 -1.82 20.14 5.33
C LYS A 45 -2.31 19.19 4.24
N ALA A 46 -2.76 19.73 3.11
CA ALA A 46 -3.12 18.93 1.94
C ALA A 46 -1.90 18.16 1.41
N VAL A 47 -0.75 18.82 1.22
CA VAL A 47 0.50 18.19 0.75
C VAL A 47 0.96 17.07 1.68
N GLN A 48 0.94 17.29 3.00
CA GLN A 48 1.31 16.27 3.98
C GLN A 48 0.35 15.06 3.96
N THR A 49 -0.95 15.31 3.80
CA THR A 49 -1.96 14.24 3.70
C THR A 49 -1.82 13.47 2.38
N HIS A 50 -1.56 14.16 1.27
CA HIS A 50 -1.32 13.54 -0.03
C HIS A 50 -0.06 12.68 -0.04
N SER A 51 1.03 13.12 0.59
CA SER A 51 2.26 12.31 0.68
C SER A 51 2.05 11.04 1.52
N ALA A 52 1.32 11.13 2.63
CA ALA A 52 1.03 9.96 3.47
C ALA A 52 0.13 8.96 2.73
N ALA A 53 -0.90 9.45 2.04
CA ALA A 53 -1.80 8.61 1.25
C ALA A 53 -1.09 7.94 0.05
N GLN A 54 -0.15 8.63 -0.59
CA GLN A 54 0.66 8.06 -1.67
C GLN A 54 1.64 7.01 -1.16
N GLN A 55 2.24 7.20 0.01
CA GLN A 55 3.12 6.21 0.62
C GLN A 55 2.37 4.91 0.91
N ASP A 56 1.14 5.01 1.39
CA ASP A 56 0.30 3.85 1.70
C ASP A 56 -0.03 3.03 0.45
N GLU A 57 -0.38 3.72 -0.64
CA GLU A 57 -0.62 3.08 -1.93
C GLU A 57 0.65 2.42 -2.48
N LEU A 58 1.80 3.07 -2.37
CA LEU A 58 3.09 2.53 -2.81
C LEU A 58 3.50 1.31 -1.97
N SER A 59 3.26 1.32 -0.66
CA SER A 59 3.56 0.20 0.23
C SER A 59 2.77 -1.05 -0.15
N VAL A 60 1.45 -0.93 -0.33
CA VAL A 60 0.62 -2.09 -0.75
C VAL A 60 0.95 -2.50 -2.18
N GLY A 61 1.17 -1.55 -3.10
CA GLY A 61 1.55 -1.82 -4.48
C GLY A 61 2.89 -2.57 -4.60
N SER A 62 3.89 -2.17 -3.82
CA SER A 62 5.21 -2.82 -3.82
C SER A 62 5.12 -4.23 -3.21
N ALA A 63 4.30 -4.41 -2.17
CA ALA A 63 4.02 -5.73 -1.61
C ALA A 63 3.32 -6.64 -2.62
N ALA A 64 2.31 -6.12 -3.34
CA ALA A 64 1.61 -6.83 -4.39
C ALA A 64 2.54 -7.27 -5.54
N GLN A 65 3.41 -6.38 -5.99
CA GLN A 65 4.42 -6.68 -7.01
C GLN A 65 5.41 -7.75 -6.54
N THR A 66 5.89 -7.63 -5.31
CA THR A 66 6.86 -8.58 -4.73
C THR A 66 6.22 -9.97 -4.58
N ILE A 67 5.01 -10.04 -4.04
CA ILE A 67 4.29 -11.32 -3.88
C ILE A 67 3.98 -11.92 -5.25
N GLY A 68 3.47 -11.11 -6.19
CA GLY A 68 3.18 -11.57 -7.55
C GLY A 68 4.40 -12.16 -8.24
N HIS A 69 5.53 -11.45 -8.20
CA HIS A 69 6.79 -11.93 -8.80
C HIS A 69 7.32 -13.20 -8.13
N GLN A 70 7.21 -13.29 -6.79
CA GLN A 70 7.63 -14.50 -6.09
C GLN A 70 6.74 -15.70 -6.42
N LEU A 71 5.42 -15.55 -6.44
CA LEU A 71 4.48 -16.62 -6.76
C LEU A 71 4.52 -17.02 -8.25
N GLU A 72 4.76 -16.07 -9.16
CA GLU A 72 4.93 -16.31 -10.60
C GLU A 72 6.10 -17.27 -10.88
N SER A 73 7.16 -17.20 -10.08
CA SER A 73 8.33 -18.08 -10.24
C SER A 73 8.06 -19.56 -9.94
N ALA A 74 6.88 -19.90 -9.42
CA ALA A 74 6.52 -21.27 -9.08
C ALA A 74 6.44 -22.15 -10.33
N GLU A 75 7.34 -23.12 -10.40
CA GLU A 75 7.33 -24.17 -11.41
C GLU A 75 7.39 -25.52 -10.70
N LEU A 76 6.32 -26.31 -10.87
CA LEU A 76 6.12 -27.57 -10.16
C LEU A 76 6.02 -28.72 -11.15
N THR A 77 6.68 -29.82 -10.81
CA THR A 77 6.75 -31.04 -11.63
C THR A 77 6.48 -32.27 -10.78
N ASN A 78 6.33 -33.43 -11.41
CA ASN A 78 6.04 -34.70 -10.73
C ASN A 78 4.80 -34.62 -9.81
N VAL A 79 3.77 -33.92 -10.31
CA VAL A 79 2.50 -33.72 -9.61
C VAL A 79 1.73 -35.04 -9.58
N GLN A 80 1.24 -35.41 -8.40
CA GLN A 80 0.49 -36.65 -8.18
C GLN A 80 -0.74 -36.36 -7.33
N GLU A 81 -1.86 -36.07 -7.99
CA GLU A 81 -3.12 -35.70 -7.33
C GLU A 81 -3.78 -36.87 -6.58
N ASN A 82 -3.60 -38.10 -7.06
CA ASN A 82 -4.27 -39.29 -6.50
C ASN A 82 -3.52 -39.94 -5.33
N VAL A 83 -2.39 -39.36 -4.90
CA VAL A 83 -1.53 -39.92 -3.86
C VAL A 83 -1.56 -38.99 -2.66
N LYS A 84 -2.10 -39.50 -1.55
CA LYS A 84 -2.17 -38.75 -0.30
C LYS A 84 -0.77 -38.30 0.15
N ASP A 85 -0.69 -37.06 0.63
CA ASP A 85 0.54 -36.40 1.08
C ASP A 85 1.65 -36.27 0.00
N ALA A 86 1.33 -36.50 -1.28
CA ALA A 86 2.31 -36.37 -2.35
C ALA A 86 2.64 -34.90 -2.61
N LYS A 87 3.89 -34.55 -2.29
CA LYS A 87 4.40 -33.22 -2.60
C LYS A 87 4.84 -33.13 -4.07
N PRO A 88 4.51 -32.03 -4.75
CA PRO A 88 5.10 -31.75 -6.05
C PRO A 88 6.61 -31.47 -5.92
N THR A 89 7.36 -31.74 -6.98
CA THR A 89 8.77 -31.36 -7.07
C THR A 89 8.88 -29.91 -7.51
N ILE A 90 9.45 -29.07 -6.65
CA ILE A 90 9.61 -27.63 -6.87
C ILE A 90 10.91 -27.37 -7.63
N SER A 91 10.82 -26.60 -8.72
CA SER A 91 11.98 -26.21 -9.55
C SER A 91 12.97 -25.37 -8.75
N ALA A 92 14.28 -25.58 -8.95
CA ALA A 92 15.34 -24.83 -8.27
C ALA A 92 15.35 -23.32 -8.59
N ASN A 93 14.67 -22.91 -9.68
CA ASN A 93 14.51 -21.51 -10.06
C ASN A 93 13.35 -20.82 -9.35
N THR A 94 12.54 -21.57 -8.58
CA THR A 94 11.43 -21.03 -7.80
C THR A 94 11.96 -20.17 -6.66
N LEU A 95 11.41 -18.97 -6.50
CA LEU A 95 11.77 -18.05 -5.43
C LEU A 95 11.27 -18.55 -4.07
N SER A 96 11.92 -18.09 -3.00
CA SER A 96 11.80 -18.68 -1.66
C SER A 96 10.37 -18.67 -1.10
N LEU A 97 9.59 -17.61 -1.31
CA LEU A 97 8.19 -17.58 -0.84
C LEU A 97 7.33 -18.64 -1.54
N ALA A 98 7.43 -18.75 -2.87
CA ALA A 98 6.69 -19.76 -3.63
C ALA A 98 7.13 -21.17 -3.28
N ALA A 99 8.44 -21.39 -3.13
CA ALA A 99 8.98 -22.68 -2.75
C ALA A 99 8.51 -23.10 -1.35
N ALA A 100 8.55 -22.19 -0.37
CA ALA A 100 8.05 -22.45 0.97
C ALA A 100 6.54 -22.72 0.98
N PHE A 101 5.77 -21.91 0.26
CA PHE A 101 4.32 -22.06 0.14
C PHE A 101 3.92 -23.42 -0.42
N TRP A 102 4.54 -23.84 -1.53
CA TRP A 102 4.24 -25.12 -2.17
C TRP A 102 4.82 -26.31 -1.43
N ASP A 103 5.92 -26.15 -0.68
CA ASP A 103 6.41 -27.21 0.21
C ASP A 103 5.48 -27.42 1.41
N GLU A 104 4.94 -26.34 1.99
CA GLU A 104 4.07 -26.41 3.16
C GLU A 104 2.64 -26.85 2.81
N HIS A 105 2.05 -26.29 1.76
CA HIS A 105 0.63 -26.47 1.44
C HIS A 105 0.36 -27.32 0.20
N GLY A 106 1.37 -27.59 -0.63
CA GLY A 106 1.17 -28.20 -1.96
C GLY A 106 0.45 -29.54 -1.93
N ALA A 107 0.78 -30.42 -0.98
CA ALA A 107 0.12 -31.71 -0.85
C ALA A 107 -1.38 -31.57 -0.53
N ALA A 108 -1.74 -30.70 0.42
CA ALA A 108 -3.13 -30.47 0.81
C ALA A 108 -3.94 -29.78 -0.31
N ILE A 109 -3.32 -28.88 -1.07
CA ILE A 109 -3.95 -28.23 -2.23
C ILE A 109 -4.25 -29.25 -3.33
N LEU A 110 -3.30 -30.14 -3.63
CA LEU A 110 -3.48 -31.18 -4.66
C LEU A 110 -4.51 -32.24 -4.23
N GLU A 111 -4.54 -32.61 -2.94
CA GLU A 111 -5.56 -33.50 -2.39
C GLU A 111 -6.96 -32.87 -2.48
N ALA A 112 -7.11 -31.61 -2.09
CA ALA A 112 -8.38 -30.88 -2.20
C ALA A 112 -8.85 -30.77 -3.67
N ARG A 113 -7.93 -30.55 -4.61
CA ARG A 113 -8.24 -30.55 -6.05
C ARG A 113 -8.72 -31.91 -6.53
N HIS A 114 -8.04 -33.00 -6.16
CA HIS A 114 -8.45 -34.36 -6.50
C HIS A 114 -9.86 -34.69 -5.97
N GLU A 115 -10.18 -34.23 -4.77
CA GLU A 115 -11.49 -34.41 -4.14
C GLU A 115 -12.55 -33.42 -4.64
N ASN A 116 -12.19 -32.51 -5.53
CA ASN A 116 -13.04 -31.43 -6.04
C ASN A 116 -13.60 -30.54 -4.91
N GLU A 117 -12.79 -30.35 -3.86
CA GLU A 117 -13.06 -29.47 -2.73
C GLU A 117 -12.30 -28.15 -2.83
N LYS A 118 -12.81 -27.13 -2.13
CA LYS A 118 -12.14 -25.82 -2.07
C LYS A 118 -11.08 -25.84 -0.96
N PHE A 119 -9.84 -25.53 -1.31
CA PHE A 119 -8.77 -25.34 -0.33
C PHE A 119 -9.04 -24.08 0.54
N ALA A 120 -8.69 -24.17 1.83
CA ALA A 120 -8.86 -23.06 2.77
C ALA A 120 -7.97 -21.87 2.40
N SER A 121 -8.48 -20.65 2.57
CA SER A 121 -7.66 -19.45 2.35
C SER A 121 -6.54 -19.36 3.39
N ILE A 122 -5.37 -18.88 2.98
CA ILE A 122 -4.21 -18.70 3.86
C ILE A 122 -4.02 -17.22 4.15
N ASP A 123 -3.98 -16.87 5.43
CA ASP A 123 -3.64 -15.52 5.88
C ASP A 123 -2.13 -15.29 5.82
N MET A 124 -1.72 -14.11 5.37
CA MET A 124 -0.34 -13.67 5.26
C MET A 124 -0.20 -12.27 5.84
N THR A 125 0.98 -11.95 6.36
CA THR A 125 1.34 -10.57 6.71
C THR A 125 2.69 -10.25 6.09
N VAL A 126 2.76 -9.12 5.39
CA VAL A 126 3.98 -8.60 4.77
C VAL A 126 4.35 -7.30 5.46
N ASP A 127 5.58 -7.20 5.95
CA ASP A 127 6.11 -5.94 6.45
C ASP A 127 6.51 -5.07 5.24
N ALA A 128 5.71 -4.03 4.95
CA ALA A 128 6.05 -3.07 3.91
C ALA A 128 7.01 -2.02 4.49
N SER A 129 8.24 -1.99 3.98
CA SER A 129 9.25 -1.00 4.40
C SER A 129 8.71 0.42 4.22
N ALA A 130 8.97 1.27 5.21
CA ALA A 130 8.81 2.71 5.05
C ALA A 130 9.83 3.25 4.04
N ALA A 131 9.49 4.36 3.38
CA ALA A 131 10.32 4.99 2.35
C ALA A 131 11.68 5.53 2.86
N ASP A 132 11.88 5.59 4.17
CA ASP A 132 13.12 5.99 4.84
C ASP A 132 14.05 4.80 5.15
N GLY A 133 13.66 3.56 4.79
CA GLY A 133 14.40 2.33 5.11
C GLY A 133 14.34 1.93 6.59
N SER A 134 13.52 2.62 7.39
CA SER A 134 13.34 2.32 8.81
C SER A 134 12.27 1.26 9.00
N LEU A 135 12.66 0.11 9.55
CA LEU A 135 11.73 -0.97 9.94
C LEU A 135 10.79 -0.54 11.08
N ALA A 136 11.11 0.52 11.82
CA ALA A 136 10.31 1.02 12.94
C ALA A 136 8.99 1.69 12.52
N SER A 137 8.87 2.10 11.25
CA SER A 137 7.68 2.72 10.66
C SER A 137 7.03 1.82 9.58
N ALA A 138 7.49 0.58 9.44
CA ALA A 138 6.99 -0.35 8.43
C ALA A 138 5.49 -0.60 8.65
N LYS A 139 4.68 -0.25 7.66
CA LYS A 139 3.24 -0.56 7.70
C LYS A 139 3.07 -2.04 7.36
N LYS A 140 2.27 -2.73 8.16
CA LYS A 140 1.92 -4.12 7.86
C LYS A 140 0.88 -4.17 6.77
N VAL A 141 1.07 -5.05 5.81
CA VAL A 141 0.10 -5.36 4.76
C VAL A 141 -0.42 -6.76 5.06
N ASN A 142 -1.72 -6.87 5.32
CA ASN A 142 -2.37 -8.15 5.50
C ASN A 142 -2.78 -8.70 4.12
N GLY A 143 -2.48 -9.96 3.88
CA GLY A 143 -2.79 -10.68 2.67
C GLY A 143 -3.66 -11.90 2.94
N VAL A 144 -4.54 -12.24 2.00
CA VAL A 144 -5.25 -13.52 1.99
C VAL A 144 -4.98 -14.17 0.64
N ILE A 145 -4.45 -15.39 0.66
CA ILE A 145 -4.22 -16.22 -0.52
C ILE A 145 -5.40 -17.17 -0.67
N GLU A 146 -6.07 -17.10 -1.81
CA GLU A 146 -7.13 -18.03 -2.23
C GLU A 146 -6.65 -18.79 -3.46
N ILE A 147 -6.85 -20.11 -3.47
CA ILE A 147 -6.53 -20.97 -4.61
C ILE A 147 -7.83 -21.60 -5.08
N ASN A 148 -8.10 -21.52 -6.39
CA ASN A 148 -9.27 -22.16 -6.97
C ASN A 148 -8.98 -23.61 -7.36
N HIS A 149 -10.01 -24.33 -7.80
CA HIS A 149 -9.86 -25.70 -8.27
C HIS A 149 -8.86 -25.80 -9.42
N ASP A 150 -8.80 -24.79 -10.30
CA ASP A 150 -7.92 -24.73 -11.46
C ASP A 150 -6.45 -24.42 -11.12
N LEU A 151 -6.13 -24.28 -9.83
CA LEU A 151 -4.83 -23.86 -9.28
C LEU A 151 -4.46 -22.40 -9.59
N ASP A 152 -5.40 -21.57 -10.05
CA ASP A 152 -5.19 -20.13 -10.11
C ASP A 152 -5.11 -19.56 -8.69
N ILE A 153 -4.22 -18.60 -8.51
CA ILE A 153 -3.98 -17.95 -7.22
C ILE A 153 -4.55 -16.53 -7.25
N VAL A 154 -5.32 -16.20 -6.24
CA VAL A 154 -5.82 -14.85 -5.97
C VAL A 154 -5.29 -14.40 -4.61
N VAL A 155 -4.47 -13.35 -4.60
CA VAL A 155 -3.98 -12.74 -3.36
C VAL A 155 -4.66 -11.39 -3.15
N LYS A 156 -5.41 -11.24 -2.06
CA LYS A 156 -6.06 -9.98 -1.67
C LYS A 156 -5.22 -9.31 -0.60
N LEU A 157 -4.78 -8.08 -0.85
CA LEU A 157 -3.88 -7.32 0.03
C LEU A 157 -4.58 -6.07 0.56
N THR A 158 -4.44 -5.84 1.86
CA THR A 158 -4.95 -4.67 2.59
C THR A 158 -3.85 -4.05 3.44
N LEU A 159 -3.90 -2.73 3.60
CA LEU A 159 -3.09 -2.05 4.59
C LEU A 159 -3.66 -2.31 6.00
N ALA A 160 -2.84 -2.84 6.92
CA ALA A 160 -3.20 -2.99 8.32
C ALA A 160 -3.26 -1.60 8.98
N THR A 161 -4.46 -1.06 9.10
CA THR A 161 -4.72 0.25 9.72
C THR A 161 -5.03 0.05 11.20
N GLY A 162 -4.04 -0.38 11.98
CA GLY A 162 -4.18 -0.58 13.42
C GLY A 162 -4.83 -1.91 13.82
N SER A 163 -4.73 -2.25 15.11
CA SER A 163 -5.08 -3.55 15.67
C SER A 163 -6.60 -3.77 15.76
N GLY A 164 -7.11 -4.66 14.90
CA GLY A 164 -8.45 -5.24 15.05
C GLY A 164 -9.43 -4.99 13.90
N ASP A 165 -9.08 -4.18 12.90
CA ASP A 165 -10.01 -3.86 11.82
C ASP A 165 -9.99 -4.90 10.70
N SER A 166 -11.17 -5.45 10.43
CA SER A 166 -11.42 -6.39 9.35
C SER A 166 -11.21 -5.69 8.00
N VAL A 167 -10.30 -6.29 7.23
CA VAL A 167 -9.96 -6.30 5.79
C VAL A 167 -10.91 -5.63 4.75
N ALA A 168 -12.10 -5.15 5.10
CA ALA A 168 -13.14 -4.84 4.12
C ALA A 168 -13.18 -3.41 3.52
N SER A 169 -12.41 -2.43 4.01
CA SER A 169 -12.61 -1.03 3.54
C SER A 169 -11.37 -0.13 3.56
N SER A 170 -10.18 -0.66 3.25
CA SER A 170 -9.03 0.21 2.96
C SER A 170 -9.12 0.73 1.50
N PRO A 171 -8.94 2.04 1.22
CA PRO A 171 -8.89 2.54 -0.16
C PRO A 171 -7.66 2.06 -0.94
N TYR A 172 -6.73 1.37 -0.27
CA TYR A 172 -5.47 0.86 -0.81
C TYR A 172 -5.50 -0.64 -1.14
N ASN A 173 -6.69 -1.22 -1.20
CA ASN A 173 -6.90 -2.62 -1.55
C ASN A 173 -6.26 -2.98 -2.90
N MET A 174 -5.48 -4.05 -2.93
CA MET A 174 -4.86 -4.60 -4.15
C MET A 174 -5.17 -6.08 -4.28
N THR A 175 -5.43 -6.53 -5.50
CA THR A 175 -5.59 -7.95 -5.83
C THR A 175 -4.49 -8.36 -6.78
N VAL A 176 -3.77 -9.43 -6.46
CA VAL A 176 -2.81 -10.10 -7.34
C VAL A 176 -3.48 -11.36 -7.88
N TYR A 177 -3.51 -11.50 -9.20
CA TYR A 177 -4.04 -12.67 -9.88
C TYR A 177 -2.90 -13.39 -10.61
N LEU A 178 -2.80 -14.70 -10.42
CA LEU A 178 -1.91 -15.56 -11.17
C LEU A 178 -2.71 -16.69 -11.80
N GLN A 179 -2.62 -16.81 -13.12
CA GLN A 179 -3.27 -17.88 -13.87
C GLN A 179 -2.35 -19.09 -13.95
N CYS A 180 -2.89 -20.26 -13.64
CA CYS A 180 -2.17 -21.52 -13.75
C CYS A 180 -2.03 -21.95 -15.22
N ILE A 181 -0.86 -22.46 -15.59
CA ILE A 181 -0.58 -23.13 -16.86
C ILE A 181 -0.35 -24.62 -16.57
N PRO A 182 -1.41 -25.45 -16.63
CA PRO A 182 -1.29 -26.87 -16.35
C PRO A 182 -0.68 -27.64 -17.52
N THR A 183 0.11 -28.66 -17.21
CA THR A 183 0.66 -29.64 -18.17
C THR A 183 0.12 -31.02 -17.84
N TYR A 184 -0.55 -31.64 -18.81
CA TYR A 184 -1.14 -32.97 -18.69
C TYR A 184 -0.34 -34.01 -19.47
N ASN A 185 -0.32 -35.24 -18.96
CA ASN A 185 0.22 -36.37 -19.71
C ASN A 185 -0.80 -36.95 -20.71
N ALA A 186 -0.39 -37.95 -21.48
CA ALA A 186 -1.24 -38.61 -22.48
C ALA A 186 -2.49 -39.31 -21.88
N SER A 187 -2.50 -39.60 -20.58
CA SER A 187 -3.68 -40.13 -19.86
C SER A 187 -4.60 -39.05 -19.30
N GLY A 188 -4.27 -37.76 -19.48
CA GLY A 188 -5.05 -36.62 -18.97
C GLY A 188 -4.81 -36.29 -17.50
N ALA A 189 -3.81 -36.89 -16.85
CA ALA A 189 -3.44 -36.56 -15.47
C ALA A 189 -2.49 -35.36 -15.43
N LEU A 190 -2.66 -34.48 -14.44
CA LEU A 190 -1.78 -33.33 -14.22
C LEU A 190 -0.39 -33.82 -13.80
N VAL A 191 0.66 -33.39 -14.49
CA VAL A 191 2.05 -33.81 -14.19
C VAL A 191 2.97 -32.65 -13.83
N ALA A 192 2.64 -31.44 -14.26
CA ALA A 192 3.37 -30.23 -13.95
C ALA A 192 2.45 -29.01 -14.09
N PHE A 193 2.80 -27.90 -13.45
CA PHE A 193 2.17 -26.61 -13.69
C PHE A 193 3.12 -25.46 -13.37
N SER A 194 2.89 -24.34 -14.05
CA SER A 194 3.56 -23.05 -13.82
C SER A 194 2.53 -21.92 -13.84
N TYR A 195 2.97 -20.67 -13.74
CA TYR A 195 2.08 -19.50 -13.71
C TYR A 195 2.39 -18.51 -14.83
N GLU A 196 1.34 -17.85 -15.31
CA GLU A 196 1.48 -16.63 -16.12
C GLU A 196 1.98 -15.45 -15.26
N PRO A 197 2.52 -14.40 -15.90
CA PRO A 197 2.90 -13.18 -15.21
C PRO A 197 1.75 -12.61 -14.37
N ALA A 198 2.07 -12.25 -13.13
CA ALA A 198 1.07 -11.79 -12.17
C ALA A 198 0.37 -10.51 -12.65
N VAL A 199 -0.97 -10.50 -12.61
CA VAL A 199 -1.80 -9.35 -12.94
C VAL A 199 -2.25 -8.67 -11.67
N ILE A 200 -1.86 -7.41 -11.47
CA ILE A 200 -2.20 -6.63 -10.28
C ILE A 200 -3.34 -5.68 -10.61
N LYS A 201 -4.41 -5.73 -9.82
CA LYS A 201 -5.58 -4.84 -9.94
C LYS A 201 -5.80 -4.09 -8.63
N LYS A 202 -6.21 -2.83 -8.74
CA LYS A 202 -6.61 -2.01 -7.60
C LYS A 202 -8.08 -2.30 -7.25
N GLY A 203 -8.34 -2.59 -5.98
CA GLY A 203 -9.67 -2.91 -5.44
C GLY A 203 -10.12 -4.35 -5.63
N TRP A 204 -11.24 -4.68 -4.97
CA TRP A 204 -12.12 -5.82 -5.22
C TRP A 204 -13.57 -5.42 -4.97
#